data_AF-A0A1L9QSI7-F1
#
_entry.id   AF-A0A1L9QSI7-F1
#
_cell.length_a   1.000
_cell.length_b   1.000
_cell.length_c   1.000
_cell.angle_alpha   90.00
_cell.angle_beta   90.00
_cell.angle_gamma   90.00
#
_symmetry.space_group_name_H-M   'P 1'
#
loop_
_entity.id
_entity.type
_entity.pdbx_description
1 polymer ?
#
loop_
_entity_poly.entity_id
_entity_poly.type
_entity_poly.pdbx_seq_one_letter_code
_entity_poly.pdbx_strand_id
1 'polypeptide(L)'
;MTSSPSFQFDSIESAIAELKLGCMVVVVDDENRENEGDLVGAAQFATPDMINFMAVYARGLICLAMIGDRLDQLDLPLMVTHNTDKNQTAFTVSIDAAPELGVSTGISAEDRARTIQVAINPQTQPHDLRRPGHIFPLRSREGGVLKRAGHTEASVDLAHLAGLYPAGIICEIQNPDGSMARLPQLIRYAQYHELKIISIADLIAYRLQHERFVKREALASLPTQFGEFKIYAYRNTLDGSEHIAMVKGDPSEFSEQVVTVRMHSECLTGDALGSLRCDCRMQLQTALKMINHSGAGVVVYLRQEGRGIGLVNKLKAYMLQDQGLDTVEANEKLGFPADLRNYGVGAQILNDLGVKKFRLITNNPRKIAGLKGYGLEMVDRVPLLIEATDHNAAYLATKAQKLGHWLLQTYLVTVALEWKDPNPSVTQRYEWLEKLRYWSAQNNLLLQEETRPVAIALFTHPSLIVHLGFDQPYSAPMEWYHDVEHPYSQAIASWLDLLVGWSPVVRLEFLVSDGSDPLDGLQLKLQREPCDLQTSLPSALFKSLETQKIYSFSNSRE
;
A
#
# COMPACT_ATOMS: atom_id res chain seq x y z
N MET A 1 -24.22 -9.06 18.56
CA MET A 1 -24.40 -8.61 17.16
C MET A 1 -23.85 -9.71 16.27
N THR A 2 -24.72 -10.50 15.68
CA THR A 2 -24.36 -11.59 14.76
C THR A 2 -23.81 -10.98 13.47
N SER A 3 -22.54 -11.23 13.18
CA SER A 3 -21.90 -10.88 11.91
C SER A 3 -22.67 -11.51 10.76
N SER A 4 -23.18 -10.69 9.83
CA SER A 4 -23.73 -11.16 8.56
C SER A 4 -22.70 -12.06 7.87
N PRO A 5 -23.10 -13.19 7.24
CA PRO A 5 -22.17 -14.00 6.46
C PRO A 5 -21.54 -13.14 5.36
N SER A 6 -20.21 -13.19 5.23
CA SER A 6 -19.48 -12.46 4.20
C SER A 6 -19.82 -13.06 2.84
N PHE A 7 -20.41 -12.26 1.95
CA PHE A 7 -20.60 -12.63 0.55
C PHE A 7 -19.25 -12.87 -0.13
N GLN A 8 -19.18 -13.86 -1.02
CA GLN A 8 -17.99 -14.16 -1.82
C GLN A 8 -18.33 -14.00 -3.30
N PHE A 9 -17.52 -13.22 -4.02
CA PHE A 9 -17.64 -13.07 -5.47
C PHE A 9 -17.32 -14.38 -6.20
N ASP A 10 -17.90 -14.55 -7.39
CA ASP A 10 -17.56 -15.64 -8.29
C ASP A 10 -16.12 -15.48 -8.81
N SER A 11 -15.51 -16.58 -9.28
CA SER A 11 -14.16 -16.50 -9.83
C SER A 11 -14.15 -15.87 -11.22
N ILE A 12 -13.06 -15.18 -11.57
CA ILE A 12 -12.89 -14.56 -12.89
C ILE A 12 -12.91 -15.61 -14.01
N GLU A 13 -12.37 -16.81 -13.76
CA GLU A 13 -12.44 -17.93 -14.72
C GLU A 13 -13.88 -18.35 -15.02
N SER A 14 -14.76 -18.34 -14.01
CA SER A 14 -16.17 -18.68 -14.21
C SER A 14 -16.90 -17.61 -15.03
N ALA A 15 -16.62 -16.32 -14.77
CA ALA A 15 -17.16 -15.22 -15.58
C ALA A 15 -16.67 -15.26 -17.03
N ILE A 16 -15.38 -15.59 -17.25
CA ILE A 16 -14.82 -15.81 -18.58
C ILE A 16 -15.52 -16.97 -19.30
N ALA A 17 -15.84 -18.05 -18.59
CA ALA A 17 -16.56 -19.19 -19.16
C ALA A 17 -17.99 -18.82 -19.58
N GLU A 18 -18.72 -18.06 -18.75
CA GLU A 18 -20.05 -17.54 -19.10
C GLU A 18 -20.01 -16.66 -20.36
N LEU A 19 -19.05 -15.73 -20.45
CA LEU A 19 -18.92 -14.87 -21.62
C LEU A 19 -18.62 -15.66 -22.90
N LYS A 20 -17.83 -16.74 -22.82
CA LYS A 20 -17.60 -17.65 -23.96
C LYS A 20 -18.86 -18.35 -24.44
N LEU A 21 -19.82 -18.58 -23.55
CA LEU A 21 -21.12 -19.16 -23.87
C LEU A 21 -22.13 -18.11 -24.39
N GLY A 22 -21.76 -16.83 -24.41
CA GLY A 22 -22.64 -15.73 -24.79
C GLY A 22 -23.56 -15.25 -23.66
N CYS A 23 -23.32 -15.68 -22.42
CA CYS A 23 -24.02 -15.18 -21.25
C CYS A 23 -23.48 -13.81 -20.82
N MET A 24 -24.30 -13.06 -20.07
CA MET A 24 -23.86 -11.83 -19.40
C MET A 24 -23.38 -12.12 -17.98
N VAL A 25 -22.60 -11.22 -17.42
CA VAL A 25 -22.15 -11.24 -16.02
C VAL A 25 -22.38 -9.88 -15.37
N VAL A 26 -22.48 -9.83 -14.05
CA VAL A 26 -22.49 -8.60 -13.27
C VAL A 26 -21.06 -8.25 -12.87
N VAL A 27 -20.62 -7.04 -13.18
CA VAL A 27 -19.32 -6.51 -12.78
C VAL A 27 -19.54 -5.34 -11.84
N VAL A 28 -18.90 -5.37 -10.66
CA VAL A 28 -18.99 -4.29 -9.67
C VAL A 28 -17.65 -3.57 -9.50
N ASP A 29 -17.70 -2.26 -9.28
CA ASP A 29 -16.52 -1.46 -8.98
C ASP A 29 -16.29 -1.27 -7.46
N ASP A 30 -15.23 -0.54 -7.10
CA ASP A 30 -14.87 -0.27 -5.72
C ASP A 30 -15.90 0.66 -5.05
N GLU A 31 -16.19 0.44 -3.76
CA GLU A 31 -17.13 1.28 -2.99
C GLU A 31 -16.76 2.77 -2.98
N ASN A 32 -15.50 3.12 -3.21
CA ASN A 32 -15.00 4.50 -3.25
C ASN A 32 -15.03 5.14 -4.65
N ARG A 33 -15.43 4.40 -5.70
CA ARG A 33 -15.53 4.89 -7.09
C ARG A 33 -16.96 5.30 -7.43
N GLU A 34 -17.75 4.42 -8.05
CA GLU A 34 -19.18 4.65 -8.32
C GLU A 34 -20.04 3.86 -7.31
N ASN A 35 -19.52 2.76 -6.76
CA ASN A 35 -20.23 1.81 -5.93
C ASN A 35 -21.45 1.26 -6.69
N GLU A 36 -21.24 0.91 -7.96
CA GLU A 36 -22.25 0.50 -8.93
C GLU A 36 -21.92 -0.85 -9.55
N GLY A 37 -22.89 -1.42 -10.25
CA GLY A 37 -22.71 -2.66 -10.98
C GLY A 37 -23.34 -2.58 -12.35
N ASP A 38 -22.60 -3.11 -13.33
CA ASP A 38 -23.02 -3.17 -14.72
C ASP A 38 -23.29 -4.62 -15.12
N LEU A 39 -24.34 -4.81 -15.92
CA LEU A 39 -24.41 -5.99 -16.79
C LEU A 39 -23.35 -5.85 -17.88
N VAL A 40 -22.56 -6.90 -18.05
CA VAL A 40 -21.49 -6.98 -19.06
C VAL A 40 -21.70 -8.21 -19.93
N GLY A 41 -21.69 -8.03 -21.25
CA GLY A 41 -21.71 -9.11 -22.23
C GLY A 41 -20.69 -8.88 -23.34
N ALA A 42 -20.22 -9.93 -23.99
CA ALA A 42 -19.34 -9.78 -25.15
C ALA A 42 -20.12 -9.27 -26.36
N ALA A 43 -19.67 -8.17 -26.98
CA ALA A 43 -20.43 -7.47 -28.01
C ALA A 43 -20.77 -8.35 -29.23
N GLN A 44 -19.90 -9.32 -29.57
CA GLN A 44 -20.15 -10.26 -30.66
C GLN A 44 -21.36 -11.17 -30.44
N PHE A 45 -21.80 -11.35 -29.20
CA PHE A 45 -22.98 -12.13 -28.86
C PHE A 45 -24.21 -11.26 -28.59
N ALA A 46 -24.17 -9.96 -28.88
CA ALA A 46 -25.30 -9.08 -28.72
C ALA A 46 -26.48 -9.51 -29.59
N THR A 47 -27.58 -9.91 -28.96
CA THR A 47 -28.86 -10.27 -29.59
C THR A 47 -29.97 -9.29 -29.20
N PRO A 48 -31.09 -9.23 -29.95
CA PRO A 48 -32.24 -8.42 -29.55
C PRO A 48 -32.75 -8.77 -28.15
N ASP A 49 -32.77 -10.06 -27.78
CA ASP A 49 -33.20 -10.49 -26.44
C ASP A 49 -32.26 -10.01 -25.34
N MET A 50 -30.95 -10.03 -25.58
CA MET A 50 -29.94 -9.53 -24.64
C MET A 50 -30.09 -8.01 -24.43
N ILE A 51 -30.27 -7.25 -25.51
CA ILE A 51 -30.47 -5.80 -25.45
C ILE A 51 -31.80 -5.44 -24.78
N ASN A 52 -32.86 -6.22 -25.05
CA ASN A 52 -34.14 -6.06 -24.38
C ASN A 52 -34.02 -6.37 -22.88
N PHE A 53 -33.30 -7.44 -22.51
CA PHE A 53 -33.02 -7.77 -21.12
C PHE A 53 -32.30 -6.63 -20.41
N MET A 54 -31.24 -6.09 -21.00
CA MET A 54 -30.54 -4.92 -20.46
C MET A 54 -31.47 -3.71 -20.28
N ALA A 55 -32.34 -3.43 -21.26
CA ALA A 55 -33.24 -2.28 -21.19
C ALA A 55 -34.33 -2.44 -20.12
N VAL A 56 -34.83 -3.66 -19.88
CA VAL A 56 -35.94 -3.94 -18.95
C VAL A 56 -35.44 -4.19 -17.52
N TYR A 57 -34.35 -4.94 -17.38
CA TYR A 57 -33.89 -5.46 -16.10
C TYR A 57 -32.65 -4.76 -15.55
N ALA A 58 -31.80 -4.14 -16.38
CA ALA A 58 -30.75 -3.24 -15.88
C ALA A 58 -31.19 -1.77 -15.93
N ARG A 59 -31.86 -1.34 -17.01
CA ARG A 59 -32.50 0.00 -17.16
C ARG A 59 -31.53 1.19 -17.25
N GLY A 60 -30.23 0.95 -17.13
CA GLY A 60 -29.18 1.92 -17.38
C GLY A 60 -28.98 2.27 -18.86
N LEU A 61 -27.86 2.92 -19.13
CA LEU A 61 -27.51 3.34 -20.47
C LEU A 61 -26.74 2.21 -21.17
N ILE A 62 -27.34 1.64 -22.21
CA ILE A 62 -26.69 0.60 -23.00
C ILE A 62 -25.56 1.22 -23.84
N CYS A 63 -24.34 0.87 -23.47
CA CYS A 63 -23.12 1.35 -24.11
C CYS A 63 -22.36 0.22 -24.78
N LEU A 64 -21.51 0.58 -25.74
CA LEU A 64 -20.62 -0.33 -26.47
C LEU A 64 -19.16 0.01 -26.15
N ALA A 65 -18.54 -0.73 -25.21
CA ALA A 65 -17.14 -0.57 -24.89
C ALA A 65 -16.25 -1.21 -25.96
N MET A 66 -15.29 -0.44 -26.50
CA MET A 66 -14.43 -0.87 -27.61
C MET A 66 -12.98 -0.44 -27.44
N ILE A 67 -12.08 -1.18 -28.07
CA ILE A 67 -10.68 -0.76 -28.26
C ILE A 67 -10.59 0.52 -29.10
N GLY A 68 -9.62 1.36 -28.75
CA GLY A 68 -9.38 2.65 -29.41
C GLY A 68 -9.15 2.53 -30.92
N ASP A 69 -8.31 1.59 -31.35
CA ASP A 69 -7.97 1.39 -32.77
C ASP A 69 -9.21 1.17 -33.64
N ARG A 70 -10.20 0.45 -33.11
CA ARG A 70 -11.44 0.19 -33.85
C ARG A 70 -12.30 1.45 -33.96
N LEU A 71 -12.38 2.24 -32.90
CA LEU A 71 -13.08 3.54 -32.92
C LEU A 71 -12.40 4.51 -33.89
N ASP A 72 -11.07 4.49 -33.97
CA ASP A 72 -10.30 5.33 -34.90
C ASP A 72 -10.55 4.90 -36.36
N GLN A 73 -10.58 3.60 -36.66
CA GLN A 73 -10.95 3.08 -37.99
C GLN A 73 -12.35 3.49 -38.43
N LEU A 74 -13.28 3.60 -37.47
CA LEU A 74 -14.66 3.98 -37.72
C LEU A 74 -14.90 5.50 -37.72
N ASP A 75 -13.86 6.31 -37.50
CA ASP A 75 -13.97 7.77 -37.32
C ASP A 75 -15.01 8.14 -36.24
N LEU A 76 -14.82 7.58 -35.04
CA LEU A 76 -15.65 7.82 -33.86
C LEU A 76 -14.84 8.59 -32.80
N PRO A 77 -14.71 9.92 -32.92
CA PRO A 77 -14.03 10.74 -31.93
C PRO A 77 -14.83 10.80 -30.62
N LEU A 78 -14.17 11.25 -29.55
CA LEU A 78 -14.84 11.58 -28.30
C LEU A 78 -15.93 12.63 -28.53
N MET A 79 -17.09 12.47 -27.88
CA MET A 79 -18.22 13.39 -28.10
C MET A 79 -17.99 14.79 -27.52
N VAL A 80 -17.07 14.91 -26.57
CA VAL A 80 -16.63 16.18 -25.97
C VAL A 80 -15.12 16.31 -26.07
N THR A 81 -14.66 17.53 -26.30
CA THR A 81 -13.22 17.85 -26.38
C THR A 81 -12.58 18.00 -25.00
N HIS A 82 -13.34 18.41 -23.99
CA HIS A 82 -12.90 18.52 -22.61
C HIS A 82 -13.79 17.69 -21.69
N ASN A 83 -13.27 16.55 -21.23
CA ASN A 83 -14.01 15.66 -20.35
C ASN A 83 -13.94 16.15 -18.89
N THR A 84 -15.08 16.62 -18.37
CA THR A 84 -15.23 17.08 -16.98
C THR A 84 -15.78 16.02 -16.04
N ASP A 85 -16.01 14.79 -16.51
CA ASP A 85 -16.44 13.68 -15.67
C ASP A 85 -15.35 13.33 -14.64
N LYS A 86 -15.75 13.09 -13.38
CA LYS A 86 -14.81 12.72 -12.31
C LYS A 86 -14.09 11.41 -12.62
N ASN A 87 -14.80 10.47 -13.25
CA ASN A 87 -14.29 9.14 -13.58
C ASN A 87 -13.67 9.07 -14.98
N GLN A 88 -13.67 10.19 -15.71
CA GLN A 88 -13.13 10.34 -17.06
C GLN A 88 -13.64 9.27 -18.03
N THR A 89 -14.93 8.91 -17.94
CA THR A 89 -15.58 7.98 -18.86
C THR A 89 -15.57 8.55 -20.28
N ALA A 90 -15.02 7.79 -21.23
CA ALA A 90 -14.66 8.29 -22.55
C ALA A 90 -15.75 7.99 -23.60
N PHE A 91 -16.87 8.70 -23.52
CA PHE A 91 -17.92 8.63 -24.53
C PHE A 91 -17.47 9.16 -25.89
N THR A 92 -17.77 8.38 -26.92
CA THR A 92 -17.67 8.79 -28.32
C THR A 92 -19.02 9.28 -28.83
N VAL A 93 -19.03 9.84 -30.05
CA VAL A 93 -20.27 10.20 -30.74
C VAL A 93 -21.20 8.99 -30.83
N SER A 94 -22.48 9.15 -30.48
CA SER A 94 -23.46 8.06 -30.55
C SER A 94 -23.75 7.65 -32.00
N ILE A 95 -24.08 6.37 -32.19
CA ILE A 95 -24.22 5.75 -33.52
C ILE A 95 -25.48 4.90 -33.65
N ASP A 96 -25.98 4.83 -34.87
CA ASP A 96 -26.90 3.80 -35.38
C ASP A 96 -26.31 3.25 -36.69
N ALA A 97 -26.55 1.98 -37.02
CA ALA A 97 -26.23 1.54 -38.37
C ALA A 97 -27.12 2.24 -39.42
N ALA A 98 -26.62 2.31 -40.64
CA ALA A 98 -27.36 2.89 -41.76
C ALA A 98 -28.59 2.02 -42.13
N PRO A 99 -29.66 2.61 -42.72
CA PRO A 99 -30.87 1.88 -43.09
C PRO A 99 -30.63 0.70 -44.03
N GLU A 100 -29.66 0.82 -44.94
CA GLU A 100 -29.21 -0.24 -45.83
C GLU A 100 -28.64 -1.47 -45.09
N LEU A 101 -28.25 -1.31 -43.83
CA LEU A 101 -27.77 -2.40 -42.95
C LEU A 101 -28.86 -2.95 -42.03
N GLY A 102 -30.11 -2.58 -42.26
CA GLY A 102 -31.27 -3.13 -41.57
C GLY A 102 -31.62 -2.46 -40.25
N VAL A 103 -31.25 -1.18 -40.07
CA VAL A 103 -31.64 -0.38 -38.90
C VAL A 103 -32.65 0.69 -39.28
N SER A 104 -33.77 0.73 -38.56
CA SER A 104 -34.83 1.70 -38.82
C SER A 104 -34.63 2.99 -38.03
N THR A 105 -35.33 3.14 -36.90
CA THR A 105 -35.25 4.28 -35.98
C THR A 105 -34.03 4.21 -35.07
N GLY A 106 -33.44 3.03 -34.88
CA GLY A 106 -32.24 2.86 -34.07
C GLY A 106 -32.50 2.40 -32.63
N ILE A 107 -33.67 2.72 -32.06
CA ILE A 107 -33.93 2.55 -30.62
C ILE A 107 -34.43 1.15 -30.22
N SER A 108 -34.98 0.38 -31.17
CA SER A 108 -35.50 -0.96 -30.87
C SER A 108 -34.36 -1.88 -30.39
N ALA A 109 -34.70 -2.95 -29.67
CA ALA A 109 -33.68 -3.91 -29.26
C ALA A 109 -32.99 -4.57 -30.46
N GLU A 110 -33.74 -4.79 -31.54
CA GLU A 110 -33.23 -5.32 -32.81
C GLU A 110 -32.28 -4.33 -33.50
N ASP A 111 -32.68 -3.06 -33.62
CA ASP A 111 -31.86 -2.01 -34.24
C ASP A 111 -30.54 -1.78 -33.47
N ARG A 112 -30.62 -1.75 -32.13
CA ARG A 112 -29.45 -1.59 -31.25
C ARG A 112 -28.50 -2.79 -31.34
N ALA A 113 -29.03 -4.03 -31.28
CA ALA A 113 -28.23 -5.24 -31.48
C ALA A 113 -27.55 -5.23 -32.86
N ARG A 114 -28.30 -4.88 -33.92
CA ARG A 114 -27.75 -4.75 -35.27
C ARG A 114 -26.63 -3.72 -35.35
N THR A 115 -26.82 -2.55 -34.75
CA THR A 115 -25.82 -1.48 -34.69
C THR A 115 -24.52 -1.96 -34.03
N ILE A 116 -24.62 -2.69 -32.92
CA ILE A 116 -23.46 -3.28 -32.23
C ILE A 116 -22.71 -4.26 -33.16
N GLN A 117 -23.44 -5.15 -33.83
CA GLN A 117 -22.85 -6.13 -34.76
C GLN A 117 -22.17 -5.46 -35.96
N VAL A 118 -22.75 -4.39 -36.48
CA VAL A 118 -22.12 -3.57 -37.55
C VAL A 118 -20.85 -2.89 -37.02
N ALA A 119 -20.89 -2.27 -35.85
CA ALA A 119 -19.74 -1.55 -35.31
C ALA A 119 -18.51 -2.47 -35.10
N ILE A 120 -18.69 -3.72 -34.67
CA ILE A 120 -17.59 -4.67 -34.46
C ILE A 120 -17.15 -5.42 -35.73
N ASN A 121 -17.89 -5.32 -36.84
CA ASN A 121 -17.57 -6.04 -38.07
C ASN A 121 -16.33 -5.44 -38.76
N PRO A 122 -15.23 -6.19 -38.96
CA PRO A 122 -13.98 -5.65 -39.50
C PRO A 122 -14.12 -4.99 -40.89
N GLN A 123 -15.17 -5.30 -41.66
CA GLN A 123 -15.39 -4.72 -42.99
C GLN A 123 -16.11 -3.36 -42.95
N THR A 124 -16.79 -3.04 -41.85
CA THR A 124 -17.57 -1.81 -41.69
C THR A 124 -16.70 -0.57 -41.82
N GLN A 125 -17.19 0.39 -42.60
CA GLN A 125 -16.58 1.68 -42.87
C GLN A 125 -17.27 2.80 -42.09
N PRO A 126 -16.64 3.98 -41.93
CA PRO A 126 -17.25 5.10 -41.20
C PRO A 126 -18.64 5.55 -41.69
N HIS A 127 -18.94 5.39 -42.97
CA HIS A 127 -20.21 5.80 -43.58
C HIS A 127 -21.37 4.82 -43.35
N ASP A 128 -21.06 3.59 -42.93
CA ASP A 128 -22.06 2.58 -42.55
C ASP A 128 -22.76 2.92 -41.22
N LEU A 129 -22.23 3.91 -40.48
CA LEU A 129 -22.72 4.36 -39.18
C LEU A 129 -23.22 5.79 -39.28
N ARG A 130 -24.49 6.00 -38.93
CA ARG A 130 -25.11 7.32 -38.79
C ARG A 130 -24.78 7.91 -37.42
N ARG A 131 -24.68 9.24 -37.37
CA ARG A 131 -24.39 10.03 -36.17
C ARG A 131 -25.37 11.22 -36.14
N PRO A 132 -26.04 11.52 -35.02
CA PRO A 132 -26.11 10.72 -33.79
C PRO A 132 -26.92 9.42 -33.99
N GLY A 133 -26.90 8.56 -32.98
CA GLY A 133 -27.78 7.39 -32.88
C GLY A 133 -28.01 6.96 -31.42
N HIS A 134 -28.37 5.70 -31.21
CA HIS A 134 -28.88 5.19 -29.93
C HIS A 134 -28.00 4.15 -29.24
N ILE A 135 -26.88 3.77 -29.86
CA ILE A 135 -25.77 3.10 -29.18
C ILE A 135 -24.70 4.13 -28.86
N PHE A 136 -24.15 4.05 -27.65
CA PHE A 136 -23.14 4.96 -27.13
C PHE A 136 -21.79 4.24 -27.00
N PRO A 137 -20.89 4.35 -27.99
CA PRO A 137 -19.60 3.68 -27.89
C PRO A 137 -18.69 4.38 -26.87
N LEU A 138 -17.96 3.58 -26.11
CA LEU A 138 -17.02 4.01 -25.08
C LEU A 138 -15.62 3.58 -25.48
N ARG A 139 -14.66 4.51 -25.41
CA ARG A 139 -13.25 4.22 -25.69
C ARG A 139 -12.57 3.63 -24.45
N SER A 140 -12.20 2.36 -24.52
CA SER A 140 -11.35 1.72 -23.51
C SER A 140 -9.91 2.26 -23.59
N ARG A 141 -9.28 2.48 -22.43
CA ARG A 141 -7.86 2.85 -22.35
C ARG A 141 -6.96 1.66 -22.65
N GLU A 142 -5.87 1.92 -23.37
CA GLU A 142 -4.81 0.94 -23.55
C GLU A 142 -4.25 0.49 -22.18
N GLY A 143 -4.14 -0.82 -22.01
CA GLY A 143 -3.82 -1.46 -20.72
C GLY A 143 -5.04 -1.87 -19.89
N GLY A 144 -6.26 -1.48 -20.27
CA GLY A 144 -7.50 -1.95 -19.65
C GLY A 144 -7.60 -1.59 -18.16
N VAL A 145 -8.11 -2.52 -17.34
CA VAL A 145 -8.35 -2.31 -15.90
C VAL A 145 -7.08 -2.02 -15.11
N LEU A 146 -5.92 -2.40 -15.65
CA LEU A 146 -4.61 -2.10 -15.07
C LEU A 146 -4.24 -0.61 -15.21
N LYS A 147 -4.86 0.10 -16.16
CA LYS A 147 -4.67 1.53 -16.39
C LYS A 147 -5.81 2.38 -15.83
N ARG A 148 -7.05 1.89 -15.94
CA ARG A 148 -8.26 2.52 -15.38
C ARG A 148 -9.22 1.44 -14.93
N ALA A 149 -9.48 1.39 -13.62
CA ALA A 149 -10.43 0.45 -13.01
C ALA A 149 -11.90 0.89 -13.24
N GLY A 150 -12.39 0.81 -14.47
CA GLY A 150 -13.78 1.13 -14.83
C GLY A 150 -14.47 0.03 -15.63
N HIS A 151 -15.81 0.07 -15.67
CA HIS A 151 -16.63 -0.92 -16.39
C HIS A 151 -16.32 -1.00 -17.89
N THR A 152 -15.98 0.13 -18.52
CA THR A 152 -15.53 0.19 -19.91
C THR A 152 -14.31 -0.70 -20.16
N GLU A 153 -13.26 -0.54 -19.34
CA GLU A 153 -12.05 -1.36 -19.43
C GLU A 153 -12.32 -2.82 -19.06
N ALA A 154 -13.07 -3.06 -17.98
CA ALA A 154 -13.39 -4.41 -17.52
C ALA A 154 -14.09 -5.22 -18.61
N SER A 155 -14.99 -4.60 -19.37
CA SER A 155 -15.77 -5.28 -20.40
C SER A 155 -14.95 -5.66 -21.63
N VAL A 156 -14.04 -4.78 -22.05
CA VAL A 156 -13.09 -5.07 -23.13
C VAL A 156 -12.09 -6.15 -22.70
N ASP A 157 -11.57 -6.06 -21.48
CA ASP A 157 -10.63 -7.03 -20.93
C ASP A 157 -11.24 -8.42 -20.77
N LEU A 158 -12.46 -8.51 -20.22
CA LEU A 158 -13.16 -9.79 -20.05
C LEU A 158 -13.43 -10.46 -21.40
N ALA A 159 -13.87 -9.71 -22.42
CA ALA A 159 -14.04 -10.23 -23.77
C ALA A 159 -12.71 -10.72 -24.35
N HIS A 160 -11.62 -9.97 -24.15
CA HIS A 160 -10.28 -10.37 -24.59
C HIS A 160 -9.77 -11.64 -23.89
N LEU A 161 -9.90 -11.72 -22.56
CA LEU A 161 -9.54 -12.91 -21.77
C LEU A 161 -10.38 -14.14 -22.14
N ALA A 162 -11.62 -13.92 -22.59
CA ALA A 162 -12.47 -14.96 -23.14
C ALA A 162 -12.06 -15.41 -24.56
N GLY A 163 -11.03 -14.81 -25.17
CA GLY A 163 -10.60 -15.13 -26.54
C GLY A 163 -11.61 -14.66 -27.59
N LEU A 164 -12.44 -13.68 -27.26
CA LEU A 164 -13.47 -13.10 -28.12
C LEU A 164 -12.96 -11.76 -28.71
N TYR A 165 -13.74 -11.17 -29.62
CA TYR A 165 -13.46 -9.83 -30.10
C TYR A 165 -13.45 -8.84 -28.92
N PRO A 166 -12.42 -7.97 -28.77
CA PRO A 166 -12.24 -7.11 -27.60
C PRO A 166 -13.19 -5.91 -27.60
N ALA A 167 -14.48 -6.21 -27.48
CA ALA A 167 -15.56 -5.26 -27.30
C ALA A 167 -16.66 -5.87 -26.43
N GLY A 168 -17.27 -5.05 -25.57
CA GLY A 168 -18.33 -5.46 -24.66
C GLY A 168 -19.53 -4.54 -24.74
N ILE A 169 -20.71 -5.07 -24.46
CA ILE A 169 -21.90 -4.28 -24.18
C ILE A 169 -22.04 -4.14 -22.67
N ILE A 170 -22.34 -2.93 -22.21
CA ILE A 170 -22.52 -2.63 -20.79
C ILE A 170 -23.82 -1.86 -20.54
N CYS A 171 -24.40 -2.06 -19.37
CA CYS A 171 -25.59 -1.34 -18.93
C CYS A 171 -25.62 -1.31 -17.39
N GLU A 172 -25.66 -0.12 -16.80
CA GLU A 172 -25.72 0.04 -15.35
C GLU A 172 -27.04 -0.54 -14.80
N ILE A 173 -26.98 -1.18 -13.64
CA ILE A 173 -28.15 -1.83 -13.02
C ILE A 173 -28.83 -0.84 -12.05
N GLN A 174 -30.09 -0.51 -12.35
CA GLN A 174 -30.95 0.32 -11.52
C GLN A 174 -32.00 -0.52 -10.79
N ASN A 175 -32.32 -0.10 -9.57
CA ASN A 175 -33.47 -0.56 -8.82
C ASN A 175 -34.79 -0.16 -9.52
N PRO A 176 -35.92 -0.81 -9.20
CA PRO A 176 -37.20 -0.47 -9.80
C PRO A 176 -37.67 0.98 -9.59
N ASP A 177 -37.17 1.64 -8.54
CA ASP A 177 -37.46 3.04 -8.22
C ASP A 177 -36.57 4.05 -8.97
N GLY A 178 -35.64 3.56 -9.81
CA GLY A 178 -34.69 4.37 -10.58
C GLY A 178 -33.41 4.73 -9.82
N SER A 179 -33.25 4.32 -8.57
CA SER A 179 -31.98 4.46 -7.85
C SER A 179 -30.96 3.42 -8.35
N MET A 180 -29.67 3.73 -8.26
CA MET A 180 -28.62 2.78 -8.65
C MET A 180 -28.54 1.60 -7.68
N ALA A 181 -28.44 0.38 -8.20
CA ALA A 181 -28.31 -0.82 -7.37
C ALA A 181 -26.93 -0.88 -6.72
N ARG A 182 -26.89 -1.02 -5.39
CA ARG A 182 -25.66 -1.20 -4.62
C ARG A 182 -25.38 -2.68 -4.36
N LEU A 183 -24.18 -3.02 -3.88
CA LEU A 183 -23.72 -4.41 -3.72
C LEU A 183 -24.77 -5.37 -3.09
N PRO A 184 -25.48 -5.05 -1.98
CA PRO A 184 -26.50 -5.96 -1.42
C PRO A 184 -27.71 -6.21 -2.34
N GLN A 185 -28.03 -5.27 -3.23
CA GLN A 185 -29.08 -5.39 -4.24
C GLN A 185 -28.56 -6.15 -5.46
N LEU A 186 -27.32 -5.86 -5.88
CA LEU A 186 -26.65 -6.54 -7.00
C LEU A 186 -26.47 -8.04 -6.73
N ILE A 187 -26.17 -8.43 -5.49
CA ILE A 187 -26.11 -9.86 -5.10
C ILE A 187 -27.47 -10.54 -5.32
N ARG A 188 -28.57 -9.90 -4.92
CA ARG A 188 -29.92 -10.45 -5.11
C ARG A 188 -30.31 -10.46 -6.59
N TYR A 189 -29.91 -9.43 -7.34
CA TYR A 189 -30.12 -9.33 -8.77
C TYR A 189 -29.43 -10.47 -9.52
N ALA A 190 -28.15 -10.69 -9.23
CA ALA A 190 -27.35 -11.79 -9.80
C ALA A 190 -27.96 -13.15 -9.46
N GLN A 191 -28.40 -13.38 -8.21
CA GLN A 191 -29.08 -14.61 -7.81
C GLN A 191 -30.42 -14.80 -8.54
N TYR A 192 -31.24 -13.76 -8.65
CA TYR A 192 -32.57 -13.84 -9.26
C TYR A 192 -32.49 -14.12 -10.76
N HIS A 193 -31.49 -13.58 -11.44
CA HIS A 193 -31.28 -13.76 -12.88
C HIS A 193 -30.26 -14.87 -13.21
N GLU A 194 -29.78 -15.60 -12.21
CA GLU A 194 -28.79 -16.68 -12.35
C GLU A 194 -27.49 -16.23 -13.05
N LEU A 195 -27.05 -15.00 -12.77
CA LEU A 195 -25.84 -14.40 -13.33
C LEU A 195 -24.67 -14.52 -12.35
N LYS A 196 -23.47 -14.65 -12.91
CA LYS A 196 -22.22 -14.53 -12.14
C LYS A 196 -21.96 -13.08 -11.75
N ILE A 197 -21.41 -12.86 -10.56
CA ILE A 197 -21.04 -11.54 -10.07
C ILE A 197 -19.57 -11.50 -9.66
N ILE A 198 -18.81 -10.57 -10.26
CA ILE A 198 -17.37 -10.39 -10.04
C ILE A 198 -17.06 -8.94 -9.71
N SER A 199 -15.90 -8.70 -9.11
CA SER A 199 -15.39 -7.34 -8.87
C SER A 199 -14.28 -6.95 -9.85
N ILE A 200 -14.18 -5.67 -10.19
CA ILE A 200 -13.04 -5.13 -10.96
C ILE A 200 -11.73 -5.36 -10.21
N ALA A 201 -11.75 -5.32 -8.87
CA ALA A 201 -10.58 -5.60 -8.05
C ALA A 201 -10.06 -7.04 -8.26
N ASP A 202 -10.96 -8.02 -8.30
CA ASP A 202 -10.62 -9.43 -8.59
C ASP A 202 -10.15 -9.61 -10.03
N LEU A 203 -10.73 -8.88 -11.00
CA LEU A 203 -10.28 -8.89 -12.39
C LEU A 203 -8.87 -8.32 -12.53
N ILE A 204 -8.58 -7.20 -11.86
CA ILE A 204 -7.23 -6.62 -11.78
C ILE A 204 -6.26 -7.66 -11.19
N ALA A 205 -6.61 -8.27 -10.06
CA ALA A 205 -5.78 -9.30 -9.44
C ALA A 205 -5.55 -10.49 -10.39
N TYR A 206 -6.59 -10.96 -11.09
CA TYR A 206 -6.51 -12.04 -12.06
C TYR A 206 -5.56 -11.72 -13.22
N ARG A 207 -5.72 -10.54 -13.86
CA ARG A 207 -4.82 -10.11 -14.95
C ARG A 207 -3.38 -9.96 -14.48
N LEU A 208 -3.18 -9.38 -13.30
CA LEU A 208 -1.85 -9.20 -12.71
C LEU A 208 -1.12 -10.54 -12.44
N GLN A 209 -1.87 -11.62 -12.20
CA GLN A 209 -1.36 -12.98 -12.01
C GLN A 209 -1.06 -13.73 -13.32
N HIS A 210 -1.90 -13.53 -14.35
CA HIS A 210 -1.85 -14.30 -15.59
C HIS A 210 -1.09 -13.60 -16.72
N GLU A 211 -0.95 -12.28 -16.67
CA GLU A 211 -0.28 -11.50 -17.70
C GLU A 211 1.09 -11.01 -17.26
N ARG A 212 2.03 -10.90 -18.21
CA ARG A 212 3.37 -10.37 -17.98
C ARG A 212 3.56 -9.10 -18.78
N PHE A 213 3.56 -7.96 -18.09
CA PHE A 213 3.79 -6.64 -18.68
C PHE A 213 5.03 -5.94 -18.12
N VAL A 214 5.72 -6.55 -17.16
CA VAL A 214 7.05 -6.11 -16.73
C VAL A 214 8.11 -6.98 -17.40
N LYS A 215 8.96 -6.37 -18.23
CA LYS A 215 10.01 -7.07 -19.00
C LYS A 215 11.39 -6.65 -18.53
N ARG A 216 12.30 -7.61 -18.37
CA ARG A 216 13.72 -7.37 -18.07
C ARG A 216 14.42 -6.88 -19.35
N GLU A 217 15.02 -5.70 -19.29
CA GLU A 217 15.69 -5.05 -20.43
C GLU A 217 17.22 -5.12 -20.33
N ALA A 218 17.78 -5.05 -19.11
CA ALA A 218 19.23 -5.06 -18.91
C ALA A 218 19.63 -5.72 -17.59
N LEU A 219 20.88 -6.18 -17.55
CA LEU A 219 21.55 -6.74 -16.39
C LEU A 219 22.99 -6.24 -16.36
N ALA A 220 23.45 -5.76 -15.20
CA ALA A 220 24.85 -5.39 -15.00
C ALA A 220 25.34 -5.74 -13.59
N SER A 221 26.67 -5.83 -13.41
CA SER A 221 27.28 -5.80 -12.09
C SER A 221 27.29 -4.37 -11.55
N LEU A 222 26.97 -4.20 -10.27
CA LEU A 222 26.91 -2.92 -9.59
C LEU A 222 27.68 -2.99 -8.27
N PRO A 223 28.99 -2.65 -8.29
CA PRO A 223 29.76 -2.47 -7.06
C PRO A 223 29.24 -1.23 -6.31
N THR A 224 28.97 -1.37 -5.01
CA THR A 224 28.48 -0.27 -4.17
C THR A 224 29.23 -0.22 -2.85
N GLN A 225 29.11 0.90 -2.13
CA GLN A 225 29.60 1.00 -0.75
C GLN A 225 28.91 0.04 0.24
N PHE A 226 27.82 -0.62 -0.18
CA PHE A 226 27.10 -1.61 0.63
C PHE A 226 27.47 -3.06 0.25
N GLY A 227 28.36 -3.24 -0.74
CA GLY A 227 28.77 -4.53 -1.28
C GLY A 227 28.51 -4.67 -2.77
N GLU A 228 28.87 -5.83 -3.30
CA GLU A 228 28.64 -6.22 -4.70
C GLU A 228 27.21 -6.71 -4.93
N PHE A 229 26.52 -6.12 -5.91
CA PHE A 229 25.18 -6.49 -6.34
C PHE A 229 25.12 -6.71 -7.86
N LYS A 230 24.10 -7.43 -8.32
CA LYS A 230 23.63 -7.34 -9.71
C LYS A 230 22.48 -6.34 -9.77
N ILE A 231 22.45 -5.50 -10.80
CA ILE A 231 21.32 -4.60 -11.07
C ILE A 231 20.58 -5.07 -12.32
N TYR A 232 19.26 -5.22 -12.18
CA TYR A 232 18.34 -5.60 -13.25
C TYR A 232 17.48 -4.40 -13.58
N ALA A 233 17.41 -4.02 -14.86
CA ALA A 233 16.49 -3.00 -15.34
C ALA A 233 15.24 -3.66 -15.92
N TYR A 234 14.07 -3.11 -15.56
CA TYR A 234 12.77 -3.57 -15.99
C TYR A 234 12.00 -2.43 -16.64
N ARG A 235 11.22 -2.75 -17.67
CA ARG A 235 10.27 -1.83 -18.30
C ARG A 235 8.85 -2.35 -18.16
N ASN A 236 7.96 -1.47 -17.73
CA ASN A 236 6.52 -1.71 -17.75
C ASN A 236 5.99 -1.38 -19.15
N THR A 237 5.46 -2.36 -19.88
CA THR A 237 4.95 -2.16 -21.23
C THR A 237 3.64 -1.39 -21.29
N LEU A 238 2.92 -1.22 -20.17
CA LEU A 238 1.64 -0.50 -20.11
C LEU A 238 1.79 1.02 -20.08
N ASP A 239 2.91 1.53 -19.61
CA ASP A 239 3.14 2.97 -19.45
C ASP A 239 4.56 3.42 -19.82
N GLY A 240 5.43 2.48 -20.20
CA GLY A 240 6.81 2.74 -20.56
C GLY A 240 7.71 3.05 -19.38
N SER A 241 7.22 3.01 -18.13
CA SER A 241 8.01 3.30 -16.95
C SER A 241 9.11 2.26 -16.74
N GLU A 242 10.21 2.71 -16.16
CA GLU A 242 11.37 1.87 -15.89
C GLU A 242 11.52 1.66 -14.39
N HIS A 243 11.98 0.49 -13.99
CA HIS A 243 12.23 0.14 -12.60
C HIS A 243 13.52 -0.66 -12.50
N ILE A 244 14.10 -0.74 -11.31
CA ILE A 244 15.30 -1.56 -11.09
C ILE A 244 15.12 -2.53 -9.94
N ALA A 245 15.85 -3.62 -9.99
CA ALA A 245 16.07 -4.50 -8.84
C ALA A 245 17.57 -4.65 -8.58
N MET A 246 17.99 -4.37 -7.35
CA MET A 246 19.34 -4.69 -6.86
C MET A 246 19.30 -6.04 -6.17
N VAL A 247 20.11 -6.98 -6.64
CA VAL A 247 20.03 -8.39 -6.26
C VAL A 247 21.37 -8.87 -5.70
N LYS A 248 21.29 -9.54 -4.55
CA LYS A 248 22.39 -10.26 -3.90
C LYS A 248 22.11 -11.78 -3.97
N GLY A 249 23.12 -12.57 -4.31
CA GLY A 249 22.99 -14.02 -4.51
C GLY A 249 22.63 -14.38 -5.95
N ASP A 250 22.29 -15.65 -6.17
CA ASP A 250 21.90 -16.17 -7.49
C ASP A 250 20.37 -16.36 -7.60
N PRO A 251 19.69 -15.63 -8.50
CA PRO A 251 18.26 -15.83 -8.77
C PRO A 251 17.85 -17.26 -9.11
N SER A 252 18.74 -18.09 -9.67
CA SER A 252 18.39 -19.50 -9.96
C SER A 252 18.12 -20.33 -8.71
N GLU A 253 18.62 -19.89 -7.55
CA GLU A 253 18.46 -20.59 -6.27
C GLU A 253 17.31 -20.00 -5.44
N PHE A 254 16.73 -18.86 -5.84
CA PHE A 254 15.73 -18.13 -5.05
C PHE A 254 14.42 -18.89 -4.84
N SER A 255 14.09 -19.85 -5.70
CA SER A 255 12.87 -20.64 -5.54
C SER A 255 12.94 -21.66 -4.42
N GLU A 256 14.14 -22.02 -3.96
CA GLU A 256 14.39 -23.07 -2.96
C GLU A 256 14.68 -22.52 -1.56
N GLN A 257 14.86 -21.20 -1.43
CA GLN A 257 15.21 -20.54 -0.17
C GLN A 257 14.32 -19.35 0.14
N VAL A 258 14.41 -18.86 1.38
CA VAL A 258 13.73 -17.65 1.81
C VAL A 258 14.60 -16.43 1.49
N VAL A 259 14.11 -15.56 0.62
CA VAL A 259 14.85 -14.38 0.12
C VAL A 259 14.49 -13.13 0.94
N THR A 260 15.47 -12.34 1.37
CA THR A 260 15.21 -11.06 2.03
C THR A 260 14.83 -10.00 0.99
N VAL A 261 13.64 -9.40 1.11
CA VAL A 261 13.10 -8.47 0.09
C VAL A 261 12.79 -7.11 0.69
N ARG A 262 13.13 -6.05 -0.06
CA ARG A 262 12.71 -4.68 0.22
C ARG A 262 11.99 -4.09 -0.98
N MET A 263 10.71 -3.73 -0.79
CA MET A 263 9.97 -2.88 -1.74
C MET A 263 10.20 -1.40 -1.41
N HIS A 264 11.05 -0.75 -2.20
CA HIS A 264 11.39 0.66 -2.05
C HIS A 264 10.69 1.50 -3.13
N SER A 265 10.04 2.57 -2.70
CA SER A 265 9.46 3.56 -3.62
C SER A 265 10.43 4.71 -3.77
N GLU A 266 10.69 5.12 -5.00
CA GLU A 266 11.58 6.23 -5.32
C GLU A 266 11.25 7.47 -4.50
N CYS A 267 12.31 8.09 -3.96
CA CYS A 267 12.26 9.37 -3.31
C CYS A 267 13.50 10.14 -3.73
N LEU A 268 13.45 10.85 -4.85
CA LEU A 268 14.56 11.62 -5.40
C LEU A 268 15.16 12.57 -4.35
N THR A 269 14.30 13.30 -3.65
CA THR A 269 14.74 14.27 -2.62
C THR A 269 15.47 13.59 -1.47
N GLY A 270 15.03 12.41 -1.03
CA GLY A 270 15.71 11.65 0.02
C GLY A 270 16.91 10.89 -0.52
N ASP A 271 16.66 9.92 -1.39
CA ASP A 271 17.61 8.94 -1.89
C ASP A 271 18.79 9.61 -2.60
N ALA A 272 18.54 10.53 -3.55
CA ALA A 272 19.59 11.15 -4.36
C ALA A 272 20.12 12.48 -3.78
N LEU A 273 19.25 13.34 -3.25
CA LEU A 273 19.63 14.69 -2.81
C LEU A 273 19.92 14.84 -1.31
N GLY A 274 19.55 13.86 -0.48
CA GLY A 274 19.91 13.85 0.94
C GLY A 274 19.02 14.69 1.83
N SER A 275 17.76 14.88 1.43
CA SER A 275 16.77 15.55 2.27
C SER A 275 16.61 14.87 3.62
N LEU A 276 16.70 15.66 4.68
CA LEU A 276 16.43 15.26 6.07
C LEU A 276 14.93 15.34 6.42
N ARG A 277 14.07 15.86 5.53
CA ARG A 277 12.60 15.90 5.73
C ARG A 277 11.95 14.51 5.69
N CYS A 278 12.69 13.49 5.22
CA CYS A 278 12.21 12.13 5.15
C CYS A 278 13.32 11.15 5.52
N ASP A 279 12.93 9.92 5.83
CA ASP A 279 13.82 8.83 6.22
C ASP A 279 14.17 7.87 5.06
N CYS A 280 13.74 8.18 3.83
CA CYS A 280 13.82 7.28 2.68
C CYS A 280 15.26 6.82 2.36
N ARG A 281 16.23 7.74 2.37
CA ARG A 281 17.63 7.40 2.13
C ARG A 281 18.14 6.39 3.14
N MET A 282 17.96 6.68 4.42
CA MET A 282 18.44 5.81 5.49
C MET A 282 17.76 4.44 5.42
N GLN A 283 16.46 4.39 5.12
CA GLN A 283 15.75 3.14 4.86
C GLN A 283 16.37 2.33 3.71
N LEU A 284 16.67 2.97 2.57
CA LEU A 284 17.29 2.29 1.43
C LEU A 284 18.67 1.73 1.79
N GLN A 285 19.52 2.57 2.41
CA GLN A 285 20.88 2.19 2.78
C GLN A 285 20.90 1.03 3.80
N THR A 286 20.05 1.10 4.83
CA THR A 286 19.95 0.03 5.83
C THR A 286 19.43 -1.26 5.20
N ALA A 287 18.43 -1.21 4.33
CA ALA A 287 17.94 -2.40 3.63
C ALA A 287 19.03 -3.05 2.74
N LEU A 288 19.83 -2.25 2.04
CA LEU A 288 20.96 -2.74 1.24
C LEU A 288 22.03 -3.42 2.11
N LYS A 289 22.35 -2.85 3.28
CA LYS A 289 23.28 -3.48 4.24
C LYS A 289 22.74 -4.80 4.78
N MET A 290 21.47 -4.85 5.17
CA MET A 290 20.81 -6.07 5.65
C MET A 290 20.84 -7.18 4.60
N ILE A 291 20.52 -6.85 3.35
CA ILE A 291 20.54 -7.82 2.24
C ILE A 291 21.95 -8.27 1.91
N ASN A 292 22.94 -7.36 1.95
CA ASN A 292 24.33 -7.76 1.75
C ASN A 292 24.81 -8.75 2.83
N HIS A 293 24.41 -8.52 4.08
CA HIS A 293 24.71 -9.42 5.19
C HIS A 293 24.02 -10.79 5.05
N SER A 294 22.77 -10.84 4.58
CA SER A 294 22.04 -12.10 4.39
C SER A 294 22.55 -12.95 3.23
N GLY A 295 23.40 -12.41 2.33
CA GLY A 295 23.97 -13.13 1.20
C GLY A 295 22.99 -13.43 0.05
N ALA A 296 21.69 -13.47 0.31
CA ALA A 296 20.61 -13.58 -0.66
C ALA A 296 19.53 -12.52 -0.37
N GLY A 297 19.16 -11.72 -1.38
CA GLY A 297 18.10 -10.73 -1.23
C GLY A 297 17.90 -9.80 -2.41
N VAL A 298 16.79 -9.07 -2.40
CA VAL A 298 16.36 -8.17 -3.49
C VAL A 298 15.85 -6.85 -2.92
N VAL A 299 16.41 -5.73 -3.38
CA VAL A 299 15.77 -4.41 -3.27
C VAL A 299 15.11 -4.10 -4.61
N VAL A 300 13.78 -4.07 -4.64
CA VAL A 300 13.03 -3.56 -5.79
C VAL A 300 12.85 -2.05 -5.61
N TYR A 301 13.38 -1.26 -6.53
CA TYR A 301 13.26 0.19 -6.55
C TYR A 301 12.24 0.60 -7.62
N LEU A 302 11.02 0.88 -7.16
CA LEU A 302 9.92 1.31 -8.00
C LEU A 302 10.00 2.83 -8.19
N ARG A 303 10.11 3.28 -9.43
CA ARG A 303 10.16 4.70 -9.82
C ARG A 303 8.77 5.35 -9.75
N GLN A 304 8.26 5.47 -8.52
CA GLN A 304 6.92 5.97 -8.17
C GLN A 304 7.00 7.08 -7.10
N GLU A 305 7.65 8.17 -7.46
CA GLU A 305 7.86 9.34 -6.60
C GLU A 305 6.55 9.89 -5.98
N GLY A 306 6.65 10.37 -4.74
CA GLY A 306 5.53 11.02 -4.05
C GLY A 306 4.39 10.08 -3.68
N ARG A 307 4.62 8.76 -3.62
CA ARG A 307 3.56 7.73 -3.54
C ARG A 307 2.70 7.65 -4.80
N GLY A 308 3.30 7.94 -5.96
CA GLY A 308 2.63 7.86 -7.27
C GLY A 308 2.08 9.19 -7.80
N ILE A 309 2.08 10.26 -7.00
CA ILE A 309 1.62 11.59 -7.47
C ILE A 309 2.68 12.34 -8.29
N GLY A 310 3.92 11.85 -8.30
CA GLY A 310 5.05 12.46 -9.01
C GLY A 310 5.76 13.58 -8.24
N LEU A 311 6.97 13.92 -8.70
CA LEU A 311 7.88 14.86 -8.03
C LEU A 311 7.27 16.25 -7.82
N VAL A 312 6.66 16.82 -8.86
CA VAL A 312 6.10 18.19 -8.79
C VAL A 312 4.99 18.28 -7.76
N ASN A 313 4.08 17.30 -7.71
CA ASN A 313 2.97 17.31 -6.76
C ASN A 313 3.45 17.04 -5.33
N LYS A 314 4.50 16.22 -5.15
CA LYS A 314 5.18 16.09 -3.85
C LYS A 314 5.75 17.43 -3.37
N LEU A 315 6.39 18.20 -4.25
CA LEU A 315 6.90 19.53 -3.89
C LEU A 315 5.78 20.53 -3.58
N LYS A 316 4.65 20.47 -4.30
CA LYS A 316 3.45 21.23 -3.93
C LYS A 316 2.93 20.85 -2.55
N ALA A 317 2.96 19.55 -2.20
CA ALA A 317 2.58 19.09 -0.86
C ALA A 317 3.54 19.63 0.21
N TYR A 318 4.85 19.72 -0.09
CA TYR A 318 5.81 20.39 0.81
C TYR A 318 5.50 21.87 0.98
N MET A 319 5.14 22.59 -0.08
CA MET A 319 4.74 24.01 0.05
C MET A 319 3.54 24.19 0.97
N LEU A 320 2.58 23.27 0.94
CA LEU A 320 1.43 23.27 1.86
C LEU A 320 1.83 22.88 3.28
N GLN A 321 2.77 21.95 3.44
CA GLN A 321 3.31 21.58 4.75
C GLN A 321 4.11 22.70 5.41
N ASP A 322 4.89 23.45 4.61
CA ASP A 322 5.58 24.66 5.07
C ASP A 322 4.60 25.74 5.55
N GLN A 323 3.30 25.63 5.19
CA GLN A 323 2.20 26.49 5.67
C GLN A 323 1.42 25.88 6.85
N GLY A 324 1.89 24.76 7.41
CA GLY A 324 1.34 24.16 8.64
C GLY A 324 0.40 22.98 8.44
N LEU A 325 0.13 22.54 7.20
CA LEU A 325 -0.67 21.33 6.94
C LEU A 325 0.16 20.06 7.15
N ASP A 326 -0.44 18.97 7.61
CA ASP A 326 0.28 17.70 7.62
C ASP A 326 0.35 17.04 6.23
N THR A 327 1.08 15.93 6.10
CA THR A 327 1.26 15.26 4.80
C THR A 327 -0.03 14.70 4.20
N VAL A 328 -0.98 14.27 5.03
CA VAL A 328 -2.26 13.73 4.58
C VAL A 328 -3.15 14.88 4.12
N GLU A 329 -3.28 15.92 4.94
CA GLU A 329 -4.08 17.12 4.64
C GLU A 329 -3.57 17.84 3.39
N ALA A 330 -2.25 17.93 3.22
CA ALA A 330 -1.64 18.50 2.01
C ALA A 330 -2.00 17.71 0.75
N ASN A 331 -2.03 16.38 0.81
CA ASN A 331 -2.40 15.54 -0.33
C ASN A 331 -3.90 15.58 -0.63
N GLU A 332 -4.75 15.57 0.41
CA GLU A 332 -6.20 15.73 0.27
C GLU A 332 -6.54 17.08 -0.37
N LYS A 333 -5.88 18.15 0.07
CA LYS A 333 -6.04 19.50 -0.49
C LYS A 333 -5.57 19.61 -1.95
N LEU A 334 -4.63 18.75 -2.36
CA LEU A 334 -4.19 18.62 -3.76
C LEU A 334 -5.07 17.66 -4.58
N GLY A 335 -6.07 17.03 -3.97
CA GLY A 335 -7.02 16.13 -4.63
C GLY A 335 -6.49 14.72 -4.90
N PHE A 336 -5.45 14.28 -4.19
CA PHE A 336 -4.86 12.95 -4.38
C PHE A 336 -5.24 11.97 -3.25
N PRO A 337 -5.48 10.68 -3.56
CA PRO A 337 -5.61 9.63 -2.53
C PRO A 337 -4.34 9.52 -1.68
N ALA A 338 -4.48 9.02 -0.45
CA ALA A 338 -3.37 8.90 0.49
C ALA A 338 -2.22 7.96 0.03
N ASP A 339 -2.52 7.02 -0.88
CA ASP A 339 -1.58 6.07 -1.46
C ASP A 339 -2.07 5.58 -2.84
N LEU A 340 -1.30 5.83 -3.90
CA LEU A 340 -1.60 5.40 -5.28
C LEU A 340 -0.64 4.29 -5.78
N ARG A 341 0.18 3.72 -4.89
CA ARG A 341 1.25 2.81 -5.30
C ARG A 341 0.69 1.49 -5.83
N ASN A 342 1.19 1.07 -7.00
CA ASN A 342 0.87 -0.22 -7.60
C ASN A 342 2.00 -1.23 -7.32
N TYR A 343 1.73 -2.19 -6.44
CA TYR A 343 2.72 -3.21 -6.07
C TYR A 343 2.76 -4.40 -7.05
N GLY A 344 1.86 -4.47 -8.04
CA GLY A 344 1.85 -5.55 -9.02
C GLY A 344 3.10 -5.58 -9.89
N VAL A 345 3.65 -4.40 -10.22
CA VAL A 345 4.96 -4.30 -10.89
C VAL A 345 6.06 -4.96 -10.05
N GLY A 346 6.13 -4.64 -8.76
CA GLY A 346 7.13 -5.22 -7.86
C GLY A 346 6.97 -6.73 -7.73
N ALA A 347 5.74 -7.23 -7.68
CA ALA A 347 5.47 -8.66 -7.64
C ALA A 347 5.92 -9.39 -8.93
N GLN A 348 5.70 -8.79 -10.11
CA GLN A 348 6.20 -9.37 -11.37
C GLN A 348 7.72 -9.39 -11.46
N ILE A 349 8.39 -8.36 -10.93
CA ILE A 349 9.86 -8.32 -10.81
C ILE A 349 10.37 -9.47 -9.93
N LEU A 350 9.76 -9.67 -8.74
CA LEU A 350 10.16 -10.76 -7.84
C LEU A 350 9.93 -12.14 -8.47
N ASN A 351 8.82 -12.31 -9.17
CA ASN A 351 8.52 -13.54 -9.91
C ASN A 351 9.52 -13.81 -11.04
N ASP A 352 9.92 -12.78 -11.79
CA ASP A 352 10.95 -12.90 -12.83
C ASP A 352 12.34 -13.24 -12.24
N LEU A 353 12.61 -12.80 -11.02
CA LEU A 353 13.81 -13.17 -10.26
C LEU A 353 13.70 -14.55 -9.59
N GLY A 354 12.62 -15.31 -9.79
CA GLY A 354 12.46 -16.64 -9.23
C GLY A 354 12.14 -16.68 -7.73
N VAL A 355 11.83 -15.54 -7.11
CA VAL A 355 11.46 -15.48 -5.68
C VAL A 355 10.10 -16.14 -5.49
N LYS A 356 10.01 -17.09 -4.55
CA LYS A 356 8.74 -17.69 -4.11
C LYS A 356 8.45 -17.36 -2.65
N LYS A 357 9.42 -17.57 -1.77
CA LYS A 357 9.33 -17.30 -0.33
C LYS A 357 10.22 -16.12 0.04
N PHE A 358 9.70 -15.18 0.82
CA PHE A 358 10.49 -14.00 1.18
C PHE A 358 10.21 -13.46 2.58
N ARG A 359 11.23 -12.82 3.18
CA ARG A 359 11.07 -11.96 4.36
C ARG A 359 10.99 -10.51 3.91
N LEU A 360 9.95 -9.79 4.30
CA LEU A 360 9.74 -8.41 3.86
C LEU A 360 10.33 -7.40 4.85
N ILE A 361 11.28 -6.59 4.40
CA ILE A 361 11.83 -5.45 5.15
C ILE A 361 10.82 -4.28 5.12
N THR A 362 9.96 -4.16 6.15
CA THR A 362 8.92 -3.12 6.22
C THR A 362 8.50 -2.76 7.65
N ASN A 363 8.17 -1.47 7.86
CA ASN A 363 7.50 -0.98 9.07
C ASN A 363 5.97 -0.87 8.95
N ASN A 364 5.43 -1.09 7.76
CA ASN A 364 4.01 -0.89 7.47
C ASN A 364 3.31 -2.24 7.29
N PRO A 365 2.34 -2.61 8.15
CA PRO A 365 1.60 -3.87 8.06
C PRO A 365 0.65 -3.93 6.86
N ARG A 366 0.14 -2.79 6.36
CA ARG A 366 -0.76 -2.72 5.20
C ARG A 366 -0.08 -3.08 3.88
N LYS A 367 1.27 -2.98 3.79
CA LYS A 367 2.04 -3.40 2.60
C LYS A 367 1.96 -4.91 2.31
N ILE A 368 1.46 -5.70 3.26
CA ILE A 368 1.43 -7.17 3.19
C ILE A 368 0.26 -7.68 2.31
N ALA A 369 -0.86 -6.94 2.24
CA ALA A 369 -2.07 -7.40 1.55
C ALA A 369 -1.93 -7.44 0.01
N GLY A 370 -1.18 -6.49 -0.59
CA GLY A 370 -1.07 -6.35 -2.05
C GLY A 370 -0.18 -7.37 -2.76
N LEU A 371 0.48 -8.28 -2.03
CA LEU A 371 1.33 -9.34 -2.60
C LEU A 371 0.64 -10.71 -2.60
N LYS A 372 -0.48 -10.87 -1.88
CA LYS A 372 -1.29 -12.09 -1.89
C LYS A 372 -1.95 -12.23 -3.26
N GLY A 373 -1.61 -13.28 -3.99
CA GLY A 373 -2.13 -13.58 -5.33
C GLY A 373 -1.03 -13.88 -6.36
N TYR A 374 0.17 -13.32 -6.22
CA TYR A 374 1.22 -13.45 -7.23
C TYR A 374 2.06 -14.74 -7.17
N GLY A 375 1.61 -15.75 -6.43
CA GLY A 375 2.42 -16.93 -6.11
C GLY A 375 3.62 -16.63 -5.20
N LEU A 376 3.58 -15.49 -4.50
CA LEU A 376 4.59 -15.03 -3.55
C LEU A 376 4.11 -15.28 -2.11
N GLU A 377 4.93 -15.96 -1.31
CA GLU A 377 4.68 -16.30 0.09
C GLU A 377 5.58 -15.46 0.99
N MET A 378 4.98 -14.54 1.76
CA MET A 378 5.70 -13.80 2.80
C MET A 378 5.80 -14.68 4.05
N VAL A 379 6.99 -15.18 4.35
CA VAL A 379 7.21 -16.07 5.50
C VAL A 379 7.45 -15.31 6.80
N ASP A 380 7.98 -14.09 6.71
CA ASP A 380 8.32 -13.27 7.87
C ASP A 380 8.38 -11.77 7.52
N ARG A 381 8.31 -10.92 8.54
CA ARG A 381 8.48 -9.48 8.43
C ARG A 381 9.71 -9.06 9.23
N VAL A 382 10.62 -8.35 8.56
CA VAL A 382 11.79 -7.75 9.22
C VAL A 382 11.54 -6.25 9.41
N PRO A 383 11.59 -5.73 10.65
CA PRO A 383 11.45 -4.30 10.89
C PRO A 383 12.64 -3.53 10.30
N LEU A 384 12.40 -2.27 9.92
CA LEU A 384 13.40 -1.35 9.37
C LEU A 384 13.38 -0.05 10.17
N LEU A 385 13.96 -0.06 11.36
CA LEU A 385 13.95 1.10 12.24
C LEU A 385 15.05 2.06 11.81
N ILE A 386 14.67 3.32 11.59
CA ILE A 386 15.58 4.42 11.29
C ILE A 386 15.44 5.42 12.44
N GLU A 387 16.58 5.86 12.98
CA GLU A 387 16.64 6.90 13.99
C GLU A 387 15.93 8.17 13.49
N ALA A 388 15.02 8.71 14.32
CA ALA A 388 14.37 9.98 14.03
C ALA A 388 15.39 11.12 14.16
N THR A 389 15.20 12.16 13.35
CA THR A 389 15.94 13.42 13.43
C THR A 389 14.96 14.55 13.70
N ASP A 390 15.44 15.69 14.19
CA ASP A 390 14.61 16.88 14.45
C ASP A 390 13.76 17.30 13.24
N HIS A 391 14.23 17.03 12.03
CA HIS A 391 13.56 17.38 10.78
C HIS A 391 12.47 16.39 10.32
N ASN A 392 12.47 15.15 10.81
CA ASN A 392 11.52 14.13 10.37
C ASN A 392 10.67 13.52 11.49
N ALA A 393 10.90 13.90 12.75
CA ALA A 393 10.14 13.41 13.90
C ALA A 393 8.63 13.61 13.74
N ALA A 394 8.18 14.81 13.35
CA ALA A 394 6.77 15.10 13.11
C ALA A 394 6.17 14.25 11.97
N TYR A 395 6.93 14.09 10.88
CA TYR A 395 6.53 13.25 9.73
C TYR A 395 6.40 11.76 10.10
N LEU A 396 7.31 11.24 10.92
CA LEU A 396 7.26 9.87 11.43
C LEU A 396 6.09 9.68 12.40
N ALA A 397 5.80 10.67 13.25
CA ALA A 397 4.64 10.68 14.13
C ALA A 397 3.31 10.63 13.35
N THR A 398 3.15 11.44 12.29
CA THR A 398 1.97 11.38 11.40
C THR A 398 1.82 10.02 10.73
N LYS A 399 2.92 9.38 10.30
CA LYS A 399 2.90 8.01 9.76
C LYS A 399 2.38 6.99 10.78
N ALA A 400 2.74 7.11 12.05
CA ALA A 400 2.24 6.21 13.10
C ALA A 400 0.75 6.42 13.35
N GLN A 401 0.35 7.64 13.70
CA GLN A 401 -1.03 7.94 14.06
C GLN A 401 -2.02 7.69 12.92
N LYS A 402 -1.72 8.15 11.70
CA LYS A 402 -2.71 8.13 10.60
C LYS A 402 -2.54 6.96 9.63
N LEU A 403 -1.36 6.34 9.56
CA LEU A 403 -1.04 5.30 8.55
C LEU A 403 -0.72 3.92 9.16
N GLY A 404 -0.96 3.75 10.47
CA GLY A 404 -0.87 2.45 11.16
C GLY A 404 0.56 1.92 11.26
N HIS A 405 1.56 2.81 11.31
CA HIS A 405 2.93 2.40 11.64
C HIS A 405 3.05 2.13 13.14
N TRP A 406 3.72 1.04 13.52
CA TRP A 406 3.88 0.62 14.92
C TRP A 406 4.98 1.48 15.57
N LEU A 407 4.60 2.54 16.30
CA LEU A 407 5.45 3.35 17.18
C LEU A 407 4.86 3.33 18.61
N LEU A 408 5.65 3.62 19.63
CA LEU A 408 5.15 3.75 21.00
C LEU A 408 4.08 4.85 21.09
N GLN A 409 2.97 4.52 21.76
CA GLN A 409 1.85 5.42 22.04
C GLN A 409 1.61 5.59 23.55
N THR A 410 2.06 4.64 24.37
CA THR A 410 2.11 4.77 25.84
C THR A 410 3.58 4.64 26.26
N TYR A 411 4.08 5.58 27.05
CA TYR A 411 5.45 5.57 27.56
C TYR A 411 5.43 5.24 29.05
N LEU A 412 6.19 4.23 29.48
CA LEU A 412 6.31 3.86 30.88
C LEU A 412 7.62 4.38 31.48
N VAL A 413 8.73 4.24 30.77
CA VAL A 413 10.04 4.66 31.27
C VAL A 413 10.95 5.11 30.12
N THR A 414 11.69 6.17 30.35
CA THR A 414 12.85 6.58 29.53
C THR A 414 14.11 6.12 30.23
N VAL A 415 14.98 5.41 29.52
CA VAL A 415 16.23 4.86 30.06
C VAL A 415 17.39 5.35 29.20
N ALA A 416 18.36 5.99 29.85
CA ALA A 416 19.63 6.38 29.27
C ALA A 416 20.74 5.44 29.76
N LEU A 417 21.51 4.92 28.82
CA LEU A 417 22.63 4.02 29.07
C LEU A 417 23.93 4.66 28.62
N GLU A 418 24.93 4.55 29.48
CA GLU A 418 26.32 4.80 29.12
C GLU A 418 27.02 3.46 28.92
N TRP A 419 27.61 3.28 27.73
CA TRP A 419 28.37 2.08 27.41
C TRP A 419 29.80 2.19 27.93
N LYS A 420 30.36 1.06 28.36
CA LYS A 420 31.77 0.94 28.75
C LYS A 420 32.71 1.27 27.59
N ASP A 421 32.35 0.89 26.38
CA ASP A 421 33.02 1.32 25.17
C ASP A 421 32.27 2.55 24.63
N PRO A 422 32.87 3.75 24.65
CA PRO A 422 32.21 4.97 24.17
C PRO A 422 32.06 5.01 22.65
N ASN A 423 32.78 4.17 21.89
CA ASN A 423 32.72 4.11 20.43
C ASN A 423 32.60 2.66 19.93
N PRO A 424 31.50 1.95 20.28
CA PRO A 424 31.32 0.58 19.83
C PRO A 424 31.20 0.54 18.31
N SER A 425 31.63 -0.56 17.69
CA SER A 425 31.37 -0.77 16.27
C SER A 425 29.87 -0.77 15.97
N VAL A 426 29.47 -0.42 14.75
CA VAL A 426 28.05 -0.41 14.33
C VAL A 426 27.37 -1.77 14.59
N THR A 427 28.10 -2.88 14.36
CA THR A 427 27.62 -4.24 14.63
C THR A 427 27.37 -4.47 16.11
N GLN A 428 28.31 -4.08 16.97
CA GLN A 428 28.20 -4.25 18.41
C GLN A 428 27.07 -3.41 19.01
N ARG A 429 26.90 -2.17 18.54
CA ARG A 429 25.74 -1.33 18.90
C ARG A 429 24.42 -2.00 18.52
N TYR A 430 24.36 -2.60 17.32
CA TYR A 430 23.17 -3.31 16.84
C TYR A 430 22.87 -4.55 17.69
N GLU A 431 23.86 -5.38 18.00
CA GLU A 431 23.70 -6.56 18.86
C GLU A 431 23.19 -6.18 20.26
N TRP A 432 23.70 -5.10 20.83
CA TRP A 432 23.24 -4.59 22.12
C TRP A 432 21.78 -4.14 22.06
N LEU A 433 21.42 -3.38 21.03
CA LEU A 433 20.06 -2.92 20.83
C LEU A 433 19.07 -4.07 20.62
N GLU A 434 19.42 -5.08 19.82
CA GLU A 434 18.59 -6.28 19.64
C GLU A 434 18.40 -7.05 20.94
N LYS A 435 19.43 -7.12 21.78
CA LYS A 435 19.33 -7.74 23.11
C LYS A 435 18.35 -6.98 24.02
N LEU A 436 18.40 -5.65 24.01
CA LEU A 436 17.44 -4.81 24.73
C LEU A 436 16.01 -5.07 24.24
N ARG A 437 15.81 -5.10 22.92
CA ARG A 437 14.50 -5.40 22.29
C ARG A 437 13.99 -6.78 22.67
N TYR A 438 14.87 -7.79 22.68
CA TYR A 438 14.53 -9.14 23.12
C TYR A 438 14.02 -9.15 24.56
N TRP A 439 14.73 -8.48 25.49
CA TRP A 439 14.29 -8.39 26.88
C TRP A 439 13.00 -7.60 27.06
N SER A 440 12.77 -6.55 26.28
CA SER A 440 11.50 -5.81 26.28
C SER A 440 10.35 -6.70 25.81
N ALA A 441 10.55 -7.45 24.73
CA ALA A 441 9.52 -8.33 24.16
C ALA A 441 9.12 -9.47 25.11
N GLN A 442 10.06 -10.01 25.91
CA GLN A 442 9.75 -11.02 26.95
C GLN A 442 8.77 -10.48 28.01
N ASN A 443 8.72 -9.16 28.19
CA ASN A 443 7.83 -8.48 29.12
C ASN A 443 6.61 -7.85 28.42
N ASN A 444 6.34 -8.20 27.16
CA ASN A 444 5.31 -7.59 26.31
C ASN A 444 5.44 -6.07 26.17
N LEU A 445 6.68 -5.55 26.23
CA LEU A 445 7.00 -4.14 26.05
C LEU A 445 7.62 -3.91 24.68
N LEU A 446 7.29 -2.76 24.09
CA LEU A 446 8.00 -2.23 22.94
C LEU A 446 9.12 -1.31 23.39
N LEU A 447 10.22 -1.34 22.65
CA LEU A 447 11.36 -0.47 22.84
C LEU A 447 11.53 0.45 21.62
N GLN A 448 11.62 1.75 21.87
CA GLN A 448 11.88 2.77 20.86
C GLN A 448 13.09 3.59 21.27
N GLU A 449 13.99 3.88 20.35
CA GLU A 449 15.13 4.76 20.62
C GLU A 449 14.68 6.23 20.67
N GLU A 450 15.37 7.02 21.48
CA GLU A 450 15.13 8.45 21.67
C GLU A 450 16.40 9.25 21.35
N THR A 451 16.25 10.26 20.50
CA THR A 451 17.35 11.05 19.95
C THR A 451 17.10 12.55 20.00
N ARG A 452 15.94 12.99 20.54
CA ARG A 452 15.61 14.42 20.67
C ARG A 452 16.70 15.14 21.49
N PRO A 453 17.14 16.35 21.10
CA PRO A 453 18.14 17.12 21.83
C PRO A 453 17.79 17.34 23.30
N VAL A 454 16.50 17.49 23.61
CA VAL A 454 16.02 17.61 25.00
C VAL A 454 16.36 16.36 25.83
N ALA A 455 16.23 15.16 25.27
CA ALA A 455 16.58 13.91 25.94
C ALA A 455 18.11 13.81 26.16
N ILE A 456 18.88 14.14 25.12
CA ILE A 456 20.35 14.10 25.16
C ILE A 456 20.89 15.09 26.21
N ALA A 457 20.28 16.28 26.31
CA ALA A 457 20.65 17.29 27.31
C ALA A 457 20.18 16.93 28.73
N LEU A 458 19.17 16.06 28.86
CA LEU A 458 18.58 15.68 30.15
C LEU A 458 19.47 14.69 30.91
N PHE A 459 20.04 13.71 30.22
CA PHE A 459 20.82 12.64 30.81
C PHE A 459 22.33 12.90 30.75
N THR A 460 23.06 12.28 31.67
CA THR A 460 24.50 12.46 31.82
C THR A 460 25.25 11.48 30.91
N HIS A 461 25.93 12.02 29.88
CA HIS A 461 26.73 11.23 28.91
C HIS A 461 25.99 10.02 28.28
N PRO A 462 24.76 10.17 27.78
CA PRO A 462 24.01 9.04 27.23
C PRO A 462 24.67 8.53 25.94
N SER A 463 25.02 7.24 25.92
CA SER A 463 25.44 6.53 24.71
C SER A 463 24.25 5.98 23.91
N LEU A 464 23.15 5.70 24.61
CA LEU A 464 21.85 5.29 24.05
C LEU A 464 20.73 5.80 24.98
N ILE A 465 19.63 6.30 24.41
CA ILE A 465 18.39 6.60 25.14
C ILE A 465 17.26 5.80 24.50
N VAL A 466 16.44 5.16 25.33
CA VAL A 466 15.29 4.37 24.87
C VAL A 466 14.06 4.66 25.72
N HIS A 467 12.90 4.54 25.09
CA HIS A 467 11.60 4.47 25.71
C HIS A 467 11.12 3.02 25.76
N LEU A 468 10.49 2.63 26.85
CA LEU A 468 9.69 1.40 26.93
C LEU A 468 8.21 1.71 27.14
N GLY A 469 7.35 0.92 26.51
CA GLY A 469 5.91 0.99 26.71
C GLY A 469 5.12 0.19 25.68
N PHE A 470 3.98 0.74 25.22
CA PHE A 470 3.03 0.03 24.36
C PHE A 470 2.71 0.82 23.08
N ASP A 471 2.30 0.12 22.03
CA ASP A 471 1.81 0.71 20.77
C ASP A 471 0.33 1.12 20.82
N GLN A 472 -0.35 0.87 21.95
CA GLN A 472 -1.72 1.29 22.20
C GLN A 472 -1.74 2.50 23.14
N PRO A 473 -2.62 3.49 22.90
CA PRO A 473 -2.77 4.65 23.76
C PRO A 473 -3.53 4.29 25.04
N TYR A 474 -3.30 5.04 26.13
CA TYR A 474 -4.04 4.94 27.42
C TYR A 474 -4.05 3.55 28.07
N SER A 475 -3.00 2.76 27.87
CA SER A 475 -2.93 1.39 28.40
C SER A 475 -2.43 1.32 29.85
N ALA A 476 -2.05 2.45 30.47
CA ALA A 476 -1.56 2.52 31.84
C ALA A 476 -2.41 3.44 32.73
N PRO A 477 -2.77 3.00 33.96
CA PRO A 477 -3.26 3.90 35.00
C PRO A 477 -2.23 4.98 35.32
N MET A 478 -2.64 6.23 35.57
CA MET A 478 -1.71 7.35 35.80
C MET A 478 -0.69 7.12 36.93
N GLU A 479 -0.97 6.22 37.87
CA GLU A 479 -0.13 5.95 39.05
C GLU A 479 0.38 4.49 39.10
N TRP A 480 0.49 3.81 37.95
CA TRP A 480 0.91 2.41 37.89
C TRP A 480 2.23 2.13 38.63
N TYR A 481 3.14 3.11 38.64
CA TYR A 481 4.47 3.03 39.23
C TYR A 481 4.50 3.14 40.76
N HIS A 482 3.38 3.45 41.42
CA HIS A 482 3.25 3.40 42.89
C HIS A 482 2.86 2.00 43.40
N ASP A 483 2.27 1.17 42.55
CA ASP A 483 1.89 -0.20 42.89
C ASP A 483 2.99 -1.17 42.43
N VAL A 484 3.76 -1.69 43.38
CA VAL A 484 4.85 -2.65 43.12
C VAL A 484 4.32 -3.98 42.58
N GLU A 485 3.07 -4.34 42.90
CA GLU A 485 2.44 -5.56 42.40
C GLU A 485 1.80 -5.36 41.02
N HIS A 486 1.81 -4.13 40.49
CA HIS A 486 1.30 -3.86 39.16
C HIS A 486 2.17 -4.59 38.11
N PRO A 487 1.57 -5.25 37.09
CA PRO A 487 2.33 -5.98 36.07
C PRO A 487 3.40 -5.13 35.37
N TYR A 488 3.12 -3.84 35.15
CA TYR A 488 4.07 -2.91 34.53
C TYR A 488 5.25 -2.59 35.46
N SER A 489 4.99 -2.43 36.76
CA SER A 489 6.04 -2.22 37.77
C SER A 489 6.97 -3.43 37.82
N GLN A 490 6.42 -4.64 37.87
CA GLN A 490 7.21 -5.87 37.86
C GLN A 490 8.03 -6.02 36.57
N ALA A 491 7.43 -5.75 35.41
CA ALA A 491 8.09 -5.81 34.12
C ALA A 491 9.25 -4.82 33.99
N ILE A 492 9.01 -3.54 34.33
CA ILE A 492 10.06 -2.50 34.25
C ILE A 492 11.14 -2.74 35.30
N ALA A 493 10.78 -3.12 36.52
CA ALA A 493 11.74 -3.45 37.58
C ALA A 493 12.67 -4.60 37.15
N SER A 494 12.11 -5.70 36.64
CA SER A 494 12.89 -6.83 36.15
C SER A 494 13.81 -6.44 34.99
N TRP A 495 13.31 -5.61 34.07
CA TRP A 495 14.08 -5.16 32.92
C TRP A 495 15.25 -4.24 33.32
N LEU A 496 15.03 -3.30 34.24
CA LEU A 496 16.07 -2.40 34.75
C LEU A 496 17.13 -3.17 35.57
N ASP A 497 16.73 -4.14 36.39
CA ASP A 497 17.65 -4.97 37.16
C ASP A 497 18.58 -5.80 36.25
N LEU A 498 18.07 -6.31 35.12
CA LEU A 498 18.88 -7.00 34.12
C LEU A 498 19.97 -6.09 33.53
N LEU A 499 19.69 -4.80 33.35
CA LEU A 499 20.66 -3.85 32.81
C LEU A 499 21.79 -3.52 33.78
N VAL A 500 21.46 -3.38 35.06
CA VAL A 500 22.49 -3.16 36.10
C VAL A 500 23.47 -4.32 36.16
N GLY A 501 23.02 -5.55 35.92
CA GLY A 501 23.88 -6.73 35.82
C GLY A 501 24.62 -6.89 34.48
N TRP A 502 24.38 -6.04 33.48
CA TRP A 502 24.91 -6.23 32.14
C TRP A 502 26.26 -5.52 31.95
N SER A 503 27.31 -6.31 31.76
CA SER A 503 28.72 -5.84 31.71
C SER A 503 29.07 -4.67 30.78
N PRO A 504 28.36 -4.41 29.66
CA PRO A 504 28.61 -3.22 28.83
C PRO A 504 28.10 -1.92 29.43
N VAL A 505 27.21 -1.94 30.42
CA VAL A 505 26.60 -0.74 31.00
C VAL A 505 27.47 -0.24 32.16
N VAL A 506 27.90 1.02 32.12
CA VAL A 506 28.66 1.66 33.21
C VAL A 506 27.84 2.67 34.01
N ARG A 507 26.82 3.25 33.37
CA ARG A 507 25.82 4.12 34.00
C ARG A 507 24.46 3.83 33.40
N LEU A 508 23.46 3.84 34.26
CA LEU A 508 22.06 3.73 33.91
C LEU A 508 21.31 4.88 34.57
N GLU A 509 20.67 5.72 33.78
CA GLU A 509 19.76 6.74 34.27
C GLU A 509 18.35 6.44 33.76
N PHE A 510 17.32 6.63 34.57
CA PHE A 510 15.96 6.50 34.08
C PHE A 510 14.99 7.50 34.69
N LEU A 511 13.90 7.72 33.96
CA LEU A 511 12.78 8.59 34.29
C LEU A 511 11.49 7.83 34.02
N VAL A 512 10.60 7.79 35.00
CA VAL A 512 9.30 7.10 34.89
C VAL A 512 8.23 8.06 34.37
N SER A 513 7.27 7.53 33.61
CA SER A 513 6.13 8.25 33.05
C SER A 513 4.80 7.63 33.49
N ASP A 514 3.77 8.46 33.53
CA ASP A 514 2.38 8.09 33.79
C ASP A 514 1.66 7.48 32.58
N GLY A 515 2.37 7.30 31.45
CA GLY A 515 1.83 6.87 30.17
C GLY A 515 1.97 7.91 29.07
N SER A 516 2.16 9.19 29.44
CA SER A 516 2.39 10.31 28.52
C SER A 516 3.85 10.41 28.05
N ASP A 517 4.14 11.24 27.04
CA ASP A 517 5.53 11.49 26.64
C ASP A 517 6.30 12.14 27.80
N PRO A 518 7.31 11.48 28.38
CA PRO A 518 8.01 11.98 29.56
C PRO A 518 8.82 13.25 29.31
N LEU A 519 9.06 13.61 28.04
CA LEU A 519 9.81 14.81 27.67
C LEU A 519 8.90 16.02 27.42
N ASP A 520 7.59 15.83 27.42
CA ASP A 520 6.62 16.93 27.37
C ASP A 520 6.38 17.48 28.78
N GLY A 521 6.47 18.80 28.94
CA GLY A 521 6.20 19.46 30.23
C GLY A 521 7.27 19.29 31.31
N LEU A 522 8.53 19.01 30.91
CA LEU A 522 9.65 18.87 31.84
C LEU A 522 9.78 20.05 32.81
N GLN A 523 9.92 19.75 34.10
CA GLN A 523 10.14 20.79 35.11
C GLN A 523 11.52 21.45 34.95
N LEU A 524 11.61 22.74 35.31
CA LEU A 524 12.87 23.47 35.33
C LEU A 524 13.81 22.86 36.39
N LYS A 525 14.83 22.13 35.93
CA LYS A 525 15.83 21.39 36.73
C LYS A 525 15.24 20.21 37.51
N LEU A 526 15.13 19.05 36.83
CA LEU A 526 14.76 17.79 37.48
C LEU A 526 15.72 17.42 38.62
N GLN A 527 15.16 16.82 39.68
CA GLN A 527 15.95 16.23 40.75
C GLN A 527 16.63 14.95 40.24
N ARG A 528 17.89 14.74 40.66
CA ARG A 528 18.65 13.51 40.40
C ARG A 528 18.89 12.79 41.71
N GLU A 529 18.43 11.54 41.80
CA GLU A 529 18.70 10.66 42.92
C GLU A 529 19.87 9.72 42.56
N PRO A 530 21.04 9.88 43.20
CA PRO A 530 22.18 9.00 42.95
C PRO A 530 21.98 7.67 43.66
N CYS A 531 22.22 6.58 42.93
CA CYS A 531 22.18 5.20 43.42
C CYS A 531 23.48 4.49 43.03
N ASP A 532 23.94 3.57 43.87
CA ASP A 532 25.16 2.81 43.61
C ASP A 532 24.82 1.49 42.90
N LEU A 533 25.34 1.32 41.68
CA LEU A 533 25.15 0.12 40.85
C LEU A 533 25.58 -1.19 41.55
N GLN A 534 26.48 -1.13 42.53
CA GLN A 534 27.03 -2.32 43.21
C GLN A 534 26.23 -2.72 44.45
N THR A 535 25.45 -1.81 45.03
CA THR A 535 24.79 -2.04 46.33
C THR A 535 23.28 -1.87 46.28
N SER A 536 22.72 -1.41 45.16
CA SER A 536 21.29 -1.17 45.00
C SER A 536 20.78 -1.64 43.63
N LEU A 537 19.60 -2.27 43.63
CA LEU A 537 18.87 -2.64 42.41
C LEU A 537 17.77 -1.60 42.14
N PRO A 538 17.52 -1.21 40.88
CA PRO A 538 16.41 -0.34 40.49
C PRO A 538 15.06 -0.78 41.05
N SER A 539 14.80 -2.08 41.12
CA SER A 539 13.57 -2.64 41.70
C SER A 539 13.30 -2.19 43.14
N ALA A 540 14.33 -1.89 43.94
CA ALA A 540 14.17 -1.43 45.32
C ALA A 540 13.51 -0.04 45.43
N LEU A 541 13.56 0.76 44.36
CA LEU A 541 13.04 2.13 44.33
C LEU A 541 11.56 2.21 43.96
N PHE A 542 10.93 1.12 43.51
CA PHE A 542 9.54 1.13 42.98
C PHE A 542 8.48 1.54 44.00
N LYS A 543 8.81 1.57 45.30
CA LYS A 543 7.92 2.09 46.35
C LYS A 543 7.94 3.61 46.49
N SER A 544 8.91 4.27 45.85
CA SER A 544 9.20 5.70 46.00
C SER A 544 9.55 6.34 44.65
N LEU A 545 9.05 5.78 43.55
CA LEU A 545 9.20 6.36 42.23
C LEU A 545 8.33 7.61 42.10
N GLU A 546 8.93 8.65 41.56
CA GLU A 546 8.26 9.90 41.23
C GLU A 546 8.48 10.20 39.74
N THR A 547 7.45 10.71 39.07
CA THR A 547 7.64 11.31 37.74
C THR A 547 8.48 12.57 37.86
N GLN A 548 9.12 13.00 36.76
CA GLN A 548 9.97 14.20 36.75
C GLN A 548 11.19 14.11 37.71
N LYS A 549 11.62 12.90 38.06
CA LYS A 549 12.82 12.63 38.85
C LYS A 549 13.70 11.60 38.14
N ILE A 550 14.99 11.92 38.01
CA ILE A 550 15.97 11.04 37.37
C ILE A 550 16.63 10.18 38.45
N TYR A 551 16.57 8.86 38.28
CA TYR A 551 17.29 7.92 39.12
C TYR A 551 18.58 7.51 38.40
N SER A 552 19.73 7.80 39.01
CA SER A 552 21.05 7.69 38.38
C SER A 552 21.89 6.63 39.07
N PHE A 553 22.00 5.47 38.43
CA PHE A 553 22.81 4.34 38.86
C PHE A 553 24.19 4.44 38.21
N SER A 554 25.23 4.59 39.03
CA SER A 554 26.63 4.65 38.58
C SER A 554 27.55 3.84 39.50
N ASN A 555 28.73 3.46 39.00
CA ASN A 555 29.78 2.88 39.84
C ASN A 555 30.45 4.02 40.62
N SER A 556 30.47 3.94 41.94
CA SER A 556 30.86 5.00 42.89
C SER A 556 32.36 5.37 42.91
N ARG A 557 33.05 5.37 41.74
CA ARG A 557 34.48 5.72 41.61
C ARG A 557 34.85 6.51 40.35
N GLU A 558 33.98 7.38 39.84
CA GLU A 558 34.39 8.44 38.89
C GLU A 558 33.80 9.80 39.26
#